data_AF-A0A261BWE9-F1
#
_entry.id   AF-A0A261BWE9-F1
#
_cell.length_a   1.000
_cell.length_b   1.000
_cell.length_c   1.000
_cell.angle_alpha   90.00
_cell.angle_beta   90.00
_cell.angle_gamma   90.00
#
_symmetry.space_group_name_H-M   'P 1'
#
loop_
_entity.id
_entity.type
_entity.pdbx_description
1 polymer ?
#
loop_
_entity_poly.entity_id
_entity_poly.type
_entity_poly.pdbx_seq_one_letter_code
_entity_poly.pdbx_strand_id
1 'polypeptide(L)'
;SGSPVGTPWCYYPTESGFTVQSTGTNSFVLAAKTKNPFGDNISPLNVKYSTNGATLLLTIGNDDRYVPPVNIPKKPSTSTESLKFTSGTIGSSDIFSFKVTRASTGIALWDTSIGGMQFADKFIQIGTYLPTKNIFGFGDHIHKKMKVSSKGSLCVRMS
;
A
#
# COMPACT_ATOMS: atom_id res chain seq x y z
N SER A 1 2.50 30.04 14.81
CA SER A 1 2.11 29.70 13.43
C SER A 1 1.44 28.33 13.46
N GLY A 2 0.12 28.27 13.27
CA GLY A 2 -0.63 27.02 13.27
C GLY A 2 -0.68 26.39 11.88
N SER A 3 -0.58 25.06 11.80
CA SER A 3 -0.79 24.34 10.54
C SER A 3 -2.20 24.63 9.98
N PRO A 4 -2.37 24.67 8.64
CA PRO A 4 -3.69 24.84 8.03
C PRO A 4 -4.71 23.83 8.55
N VAL A 5 -5.99 24.23 8.61
CA VAL A 5 -7.09 23.38 9.10
C VAL A 5 -7.12 22.05 8.34
N GLY A 6 -7.09 20.94 9.10
CA GLY A 6 -7.09 19.59 8.55
C GLY A 6 -5.73 19.05 8.11
N THR A 7 -4.63 19.72 8.45
CA THR A 7 -3.26 19.18 8.34
C THR A 7 -2.84 18.57 9.68
N PRO A 8 -2.40 17.30 9.72
CA PRO A 8 -1.91 16.68 10.95
C PRO A 8 -0.76 17.47 11.56
N TRP A 9 -0.80 17.68 12.88
CA TRP A 9 0.31 18.33 13.61
C TRP A 9 1.51 17.40 13.79
N CYS A 10 1.24 16.09 13.87
CA CYS A 10 2.25 15.04 13.89
C CYS A 10 2.02 14.12 12.70
N TYR A 11 3.08 13.83 11.96
CA TYR A 11 3.08 12.93 10.82
C TYR A 11 4.31 12.04 10.87
N TYR A 12 4.25 10.88 10.22
CA TYR A 12 5.38 9.96 10.16
C TYR A 12 6.55 10.62 9.43
N PRO A 13 7.78 10.57 9.99
CA PRO A 13 8.99 10.92 9.26
C PRO A 13 9.10 10.15 7.95
N THR A 14 9.73 10.74 6.94
CA THR A 14 10.00 10.09 5.63
C THR A 14 10.80 8.80 5.74
N GLU A 15 11.54 8.64 6.85
CA GLU A 15 12.33 7.45 7.17
C GLU A 15 11.53 6.38 7.94
N SER A 16 10.20 6.54 8.06
CA SER A 16 9.34 5.56 8.74
C SER A 16 8.86 4.47 7.80
N GLY A 17 9.15 3.22 8.16
CA GLY A 17 8.66 2.05 7.44
C GLY A 17 9.66 0.90 7.47
N PHE A 18 9.83 0.28 6.32
CA PHE A 18 10.62 -0.94 6.15
C PHE A 18 11.71 -0.74 5.10
N THR A 19 12.83 -1.43 5.24
CA THR A 19 13.91 -1.48 4.24
C THR A 19 13.99 -2.85 3.60
N VAL A 20 14.59 -2.95 2.42
CA VAL A 20 14.78 -4.24 1.74
C VAL A 20 15.93 -4.99 2.39
N GLN A 21 15.65 -6.17 2.96
CA GLN A 21 16.64 -7.09 3.49
C GLN A 21 17.15 -8.06 2.42
N SER A 22 16.24 -8.58 1.58
CA SER A 22 16.60 -9.42 0.43
C SER A 22 15.56 -9.34 -0.69
N THR A 23 15.99 -9.67 -1.90
CA THR A 23 15.18 -9.61 -3.12
C THR A 23 15.20 -10.98 -3.82
N GLY A 24 14.03 -11.46 -4.22
CA GLY A 24 13.85 -12.57 -5.16
C GLY A 24 13.22 -12.09 -6.47
N THR A 25 12.94 -13.00 -7.41
CA THR A 25 12.45 -12.67 -8.75
C THR A 25 11.16 -11.82 -8.73
N ASN A 26 10.24 -12.12 -7.81
CA ASN A 26 8.99 -11.37 -7.61
C ASN A 26 8.63 -11.24 -6.13
N SER A 27 9.65 -11.16 -5.28
CA SER A 27 9.48 -11.13 -3.84
C SER A 27 10.52 -10.25 -3.17
N PHE A 28 10.15 -9.69 -2.03
CA PHE A 28 11.02 -8.90 -1.16
C PHE A 28 10.82 -9.37 0.27
N VAL A 29 11.92 -9.50 1.00
CA VAL A 29 11.91 -9.63 2.46
C VAL A 29 12.29 -8.28 3.02
N LEU A 30 11.43 -7.72 3.85
CA LEU A 30 11.58 -6.38 4.40
C LEU A 30 11.88 -6.43 5.89
N ALA A 31 12.76 -5.54 6.36
CA ALA A 31 13.08 -5.35 7.77
C ALA A 31 12.50 -4.02 8.27
N ALA A 32 11.89 -4.02 9.45
CA ALA A 32 11.37 -2.79 10.04
C ALA A 32 12.51 -1.86 10.45
N LYS A 33 12.47 -0.60 9.99
CA LYS A 33 13.47 0.43 10.34
C LYS A 33 13.04 1.31 11.51
N THR A 34 11.73 1.49 11.68
CA THR A 34 11.16 2.32 12.75
C THR A 34 10.24 1.54 13.67
N LYS A 35 10.19 1.96 14.93
CA LYS A 35 9.23 1.44 15.92
C LYS A 35 7.80 1.81 15.51
N ASN A 36 6.88 0.90 15.76
CA ASN A 36 5.45 1.11 15.56
C ASN A 36 4.78 1.33 16.92
N PRO A 37 4.06 2.45 17.13
CA PRO A 37 3.42 2.74 18.42
C PRO A 37 2.22 1.84 18.74
N PHE A 38 1.73 1.05 17.77
CA PHE A 38 0.56 0.19 17.90
C PHE A 38 0.92 -1.31 18.04
N GLY A 39 2.19 -1.61 18.33
CA GLY A 39 2.71 -2.97 18.50
C GLY A 39 4.00 -3.18 17.72
N ASP A 40 4.71 -4.27 18.00
CA ASP A 40 5.95 -4.58 17.30
C ASP A 40 5.68 -4.84 15.82
N ASN A 41 6.50 -4.24 14.96
CA ASN A 41 6.42 -4.51 13.54
C ASN A 41 6.83 -5.96 13.26
N ILE A 42 6.04 -6.62 12.41
CA ILE A 42 6.34 -7.93 11.83
C ILE A 42 7.59 -7.75 10.96
N SER A 43 8.71 -8.28 11.41
CA SER A 43 10.01 -8.15 10.76
C SER A 43 10.78 -9.46 10.97
N PRO A 44 11.02 -10.26 9.92
CA PRO A 44 10.85 -9.94 8.49
C PRO A 44 9.38 -9.89 8.02
N LEU A 45 9.10 -9.00 7.08
CA LEU A 45 7.82 -8.90 6.37
C LEU A 45 7.99 -9.29 4.90
N ASN A 46 7.20 -10.25 4.43
CA ASN A 46 7.23 -10.67 3.03
C ASN A 46 6.31 -9.81 2.14
N VAL A 47 6.84 -9.41 0.99
CA VAL A 47 6.06 -8.85 -0.13
C VAL A 47 6.26 -9.78 -1.32
N LYS A 48 5.18 -10.32 -1.87
CA LYS A 48 5.20 -11.21 -3.05
C LYS A 48 4.22 -10.66 -4.08
N TYR A 49 4.56 -10.70 -5.36
CA TYR A 49 3.62 -10.35 -6.42
C TYR A 49 3.66 -11.35 -7.57
N SER A 50 2.54 -11.50 -8.27
CA SER A 50 2.43 -12.34 -9.45
C SER A 50 1.33 -11.80 -10.37
N THR A 51 1.18 -12.39 -11.54
CA THR A 51 0.14 -12.04 -12.50
C THR A 51 -0.70 -13.27 -12.86
N ASN A 52 -2.00 -13.08 -13.00
CA ASN A 52 -2.93 -14.09 -13.50
C ASN A 52 -3.78 -13.49 -14.61
N GLY A 53 -3.36 -13.67 -15.87
CA GLY A 53 -3.90 -12.91 -16.98
C GLY A 53 -3.58 -11.41 -16.84
N ALA A 54 -4.59 -10.55 -16.91
CA ALA A 54 -4.45 -9.10 -16.71
C ALA A 54 -4.42 -8.68 -15.22
N THR A 55 -4.68 -9.60 -14.28
CA THR A 55 -4.74 -9.31 -12.84
C THR A 55 -3.36 -9.35 -12.21
N LEU A 56 -3.01 -8.31 -11.45
CA LEU A 56 -1.82 -8.32 -10.58
C LEU A 56 -2.22 -8.73 -9.17
N LEU A 57 -1.63 -9.81 -8.68
CA LEU A 57 -1.82 -10.32 -7.33
C LEU A 57 -0.66 -9.84 -6.47
N LEU A 58 -0.96 -9.13 -5.38
CA LEU A 58 0.03 -8.61 -4.44
C LEU A 58 -0.30 -9.13 -3.04
N THR A 59 0.68 -9.78 -2.41
CA THR A 59 0.60 -10.28 -1.04
C THR A 59 1.62 -9.54 -0.19
N ILE A 60 1.16 -8.92 0.90
CA ILE A 60 2.03 -8.28 1.91
C ILE A 60 1.68 -8.92 3.25
N GLY A 61 2.60 -9.69 3.81
CA GLY A 61 2.37 -10.49 5.02
C GLY A 61 3.08 -11.83 4.96
N ASN A 62 3.19 -12.46 6.12
CA ASN A 62 3.81 -13.78 6.29
C ASN A 62 2.76 -14.89 6.20
N ASP A 63 3.22 -16.10 5.89
CA ASP A 63 2.33 -17.23 5.54
C ASP A 63 1.55 -17.78 6.76
N ASP A 64 1.92 -17.40 7.99
CA ASP A 64 1.28 -17.74 9.26
C ASP A 64 0.09 -16.85 9.64
N ARG A 65 -0.19 -15.80 8.85
CA ARG A 65 -1.28 -14.86 9.15
C ARG A 65 -2.62 -15.31 8.56
N TYR A 66 -3.69 -14.95 9.25
CA TYR A 66 -5.03 -15.20 8.78
C TYR A 66 -5.30 -14.52 7.43
N VAL A 67 -5.73 -15.31 6.45
CA VAL A 67 -6.28 -14.84 5.18
C VAL A 67 -7.76 -15.23 5.14
N PRO A 68 -8.69 -14.28 4.96
CA PRO A 68 -10.10 -14.59 4.88
C PRO A 68 -10.38 -15.68 3.82
N PRO A 69 -11.14 -16.74 4.14
CA PRO A 69 -11.48 -17.80 3.20
C PRO A 69 -12.52 -17.29 2.20
N VAL A 70 -12.06 -16.55 1.20
CA VAL A 70 -12.90 -15.97 0.14
C VAL A 70 -12.63 -16.73 -1.16
N ASN A 71 -13.71 -17.11 -1.85
CA ASN A 71 -13.64 -17.74 -3.17
C ASN A 71 -13.32 -16.68 -4.24
N ILE A 72 -12.04 -16.30 -4.36
CA ILE A 72 -11.57 -15.43 -5.42
C ILE A 72 -11.50 -16.23 -6.73
N PRO A 73 -12.07 -15.74 -7.85
CA PRO A 73 -11.96 -16.40 -9.15
C PRO A 73 -10.50 -16.65 -9.52
N LYS A 74 -10.15 -17.93 -9.76
CA LYS A 74 -8.77 -18.34 -10.08
C LYS A 74 -8.47 -18.36 -11.59
N LYS A 75 -9.49 -18.19 -12.44
CA LYS A 75 -9.30 -18.17 -13.89
C LYS A 75 -8.52 -16.92 -14.31
N PRO A 76 -7.57 -17.02 -15.27
CA PRO A 76 -6.88 -15.85 -15.80
C PRO A 76 -7.88 -14.82 -16.32
N SER A 77 -7.68 -13.56 -15.95
CA SER A 77 -8.50 -12.47 -16.47
C SER A 77 -8.02 -12.03 -17.86
N THR A 78 -8.94 -11.51 -18.67
CA THR A 78 -8.62 -10.99 -20.01
C THR A 78 -8.90 -9.49 -20.03
N SER A 79 -7.91 -8.71 -20.48
CA SER A 79 -8.03 -7.27 -20.71
C SER A 79 -7.02 -6.84 -21.76
N THR A 80 -7.31 -5.76 -22.47
CA THR A 80 -6.33 -5.06 -23.32
C THR A 80 -5.32 -4.26 -22.49
N GLU A 81 -5.61 -4.04 -21.21
CA GLU A 81 -4.76 -3.34 -20.27
C GLU A 81 -3.98 -4.33 -19.39
N SER A 82 -2.79 -3.93 -18.96
CA SER A 82 -1.99 -4.68 -17.99
C SER A 82 -1.41 -3.78 -16.91
N LEU A 83 -1.04 -4.39 -15.80
CA LEU A 83 -0.47 -3.72 -14.63
C LEU A 83 0.99 -4.11 -14.46
N LYS A 84 1.82 -3.14 -14.11
CA LYS A 84 3.24 -3.35 -13.81
C LYS A 84 3.54 -2.97 -12.37
N PHE A 85 4.15 -3.90 -11.63
CA PHE A 85 4.74 -3.64 -10.33
C PHE A 85 6.15 -3.07 -10.49
N THR A 86 6.51 -2.09 -9.67
CA THR A 86 7.87 -1.56 -9.60
C THR A 86 8.19 -1.18 -8.16
N SER A 87 9.28 -1.69 -7.62
CA SER A 87 9.79 -1.29 -6.30
C SER A 87 10.71 -0.06 -6.43
N GLY A 88 10.87 0.66 -5.33
CA GLY A 88 11.78 1.79 -5.21
C GLY A 88 11.94 2.22 -3.77
N THR A 89 12.56 3.38 -3.56
CA THR A 89 12.73 3.99 -2.24
C THR A 89 12.07 5.36 -2.16
N ILE A 90 11.82 5.83 -0.94
CA ILE A 90 11.17 7.12 -0.69
C ILE A 90 12.23 8.23 -0.63
N GLY A 91 12.24 9.12 -1.63
CA GLY A 91 13.16 10.26 -1.68
C GLY A 91 14.63 9.82 -1.64
N SER A 92 15.40 10.38 -0.71
CA SER A 92 16.80 9.99 -0.45
C SER A 92 16.96 8.93 0.65
N SER A 93 15.86 8.36 1.15
CA SER A 93 15.91 7.29 2.16
C SER A 93 16.07 5.90 1.50
N ASP A 94 16.28 4.89 2.33
CA ASP A 94 16.29 3.46 1.99
C ASP A 94 14.92 2.78 2.24
N ILE A 95 13.89 3.56 2.60
CA ILE A 95 12.57 3.02 2.92
C ILE A 95 11.92 2.49 1.65
N PHE A 96 11.54 1.22 1.69
CA PHE A 96 10.85 0.51 0.64
C PHE A 96 9.53 1.18 0.29
N SER A 97 9.32 1.38 -1.00
CA SER A 97 8.05 1.74 -1.60
C SER A 97 7.84 0.90 -2.86
N PHE A 98 6.60 0.86 -3.32
CA PHE A 98 6.27 0.25 -4.60
C PHE A 98 5.19 1.05 -5.31
N LYS A 99 5.12 0.83 -6.61
CA LYS A 99 4.07 1.35 -7.48
C LYS A 99 3.43 0.24 -8.28
N VAL A 100 2.12 0.31 -8.45
CA VAL A 100 1.38 -0.42 -9.47
C VAL A 100 0.95 0.58 -10.52
N THR A 101 1.45 0.41 -11.74
CA THR A 101 1.23 1.33 -12.85
C THR A 101 0.42 0.67 -13.96
N ARG A 102 -0.42 1.45 -14.63
CA ARG A 102 -1.07 1.02 -15.87
C ARG A 102 -0.03 1.00 -16.99
N ALA A 103 0.23 -0.16 -17.59
CA ALA A 103 1.33 -0.32 -18.54
C ALA A 103 1.20 0.57 -19.79
N SER A 104 -0.02 0.76 -20.30
CA SER A 104 -0.30 1.54 -21.51
C SER A 104 0.01 3.03 -21.38
N THR A 105 -0.14 3.60 -20.18
CA THR A 105 -0.06 5.06 -19.94
C THR A 105 1.04 5.45 -18.96
N GLY A 106 1.60 4.49 -18.22
CA GLY A 106 2.55 4.75 -17.13
C GLY A 106 1.93 5.37 -15.88
N ILE A 107 0.61 5.63 -15.86
CA ILE A 107 -0.07 6.25 -14.70
C ILE A 107 0.00 5.30 -13.51
N ALA A 108 0.51 5.81 -12.37
CA ALA A 108 0.50 5.10 -11.11
C ALA A 108 -0.92 5.06 -10.52
N LEU A 109 -1.45 3.84 -10.37
CA LEU A 109 -2.76 3.58 -9.79
C LEU A 109 -2.66 3.37 -8.28
N TRP A 110 -1.52 2.84 -7.83
CA TRP A 110 -1.15 2.66 -6.45
C TRP A 110 0.30 3.09 -6.31
N ASP A 111 0.56 4.16 -5.59
CA ASP A 111 1.92 4.66 -5.32
C ASP A 111 2.10 4.81 -3.81
N THR A 112 2.93 3.97 -3.19
CA THR A 112 3.16 3.98 -1.73
C THR A 112 4.30 4.89 -1.29
N SER A 113 4.86 5.70 -2.20
CA SER A 113 5.96 6.64 -1.87
C SER A 113 5.57 7.79 -0.93
N ILE A 114 4.30 7.89 -0.54
CA ILE A 114 3.86 8.75 0.56
C ILE A 114 4.43 8.30 1.92
N GLY A 115 4.80 7.02 2.05
CA GLY A 115 5.45 6.44 3.23
C GLY A 115 4.53 6.10 4.38
N GLY A 116 5.15 5.79 5.53
CA GLY A 116 4.46 5.43 6.76
C GLY A 116 3.83 4.04 6.75
N MET A 117 4.39 3.09 5.99
CA MET A 117 3.93 1.69 6.05
C MET A 117 4.22 1.10 7.44
N GLN A 118 3.19 0.54 8.08
CA GLN A 118 3.30 -0.09 9.41
C GLN A 118 2.58 -1.43 9.38
N PHE A 119 3.18 -2.47 9.95
CA PHE A 119 2.64 -3.83 9.96
C PHE A 119 2.95 -4.48 11.30
N ALA A 120 2.05 -4.37 12.27
CA ALA A 120 2.06 -5.11 13.52
C ALA A 120 0.95 -6.17 13.52
N ASP A 121 0.90 -6.99 14.57
CA ASP A 121 -0.10 -8.05 14.71
C ASP A 121 -1.54 -7.50 14.61
N LYS A 122 -1.83 -6.38 15.28
CA LYS A 122 -3.17 -5.76 15.33
C LYS A 122 -3.21 -4.36 14.74
N PHE A 123 -2.27 -4.04 13.85
CA PHE A 123 -2.25 -2.74 13.19
C PHE A 123 -1.55 -2.82 11.84
N ILE A 124 -2.29 -2.58 10.77
CA ILE A 124 -1.77 -2.50 9.41
C ILE A 124 -2.09 -1.11 8.86
N GLN A 125 -1.09 -0.43 8.33
CA GLN A 125 -1.25 0.86 7.65
C GLN A 125 -0.49 0.88 6.33
N ILE A 126 -1.18 1.28 5.26
CA ILE A 126 -0.58 1.58 3.96
C ILE A 126 -1.15 2.90 3.45
N GLY A 127 -0.26 3.83 3.11
CA GLY A 127 -0.59 5.08 2.42
C GLY A 127 -0.39 4.96 0.91
N THR A 128 -1.21 5.70 0.15
CA THR A 128 -0.98 5.84 -1.30
C THR A 128 -1.37 7.20 -1.86
N TYR A 129 -0.62 7.66 -2.86
CA TYR A 129 -1.07 8.72 -3.77
C TYR A 129 -2.04 8.16 -4.82
N LEU A 130 -3.05 8.95 -5.13
CA LEU A 130 -4.07 8.61 -6.12
C LEU A 130 -3.93 9.49 -7.36
N PRO A 131 -4.12 8.92 -8.56
CA PRO A 131 -4.00 9.68 -9.81
C PRO A 131 -5.14 10.69 -9.99
N THR A 132 -6.26 10.54 -9.26
CA THR A 132 -7.41 11.45 -9.34
C THR A 132 -8.06 11.65 -7.97
N LYS A 133 -8.89 12.70 -7.87
CA LYS A 133 -9.76 12.95 -6.69
C LYS A 133 -11.13 12.26 -6.80
N ASN A 134 -11.37 11.46 -7.83
CA ASN A 134 -12.67 10.83 -8.09
C ASN A 134 -12.69 9.44 -7.45
N ILE A 135 -13.04 9.40 -6.16
CA ILE A 135 -13.11 8.17 -5.36
C ILE A 135 -14.55 7.93 -4.94
N PHE A 136 -15.01 6.68 -5.08
CA PHE A 136 -16.37 6.25 -4.77
C PHE A 136 -16.31 4.92 -4.02
N GLY A 137 -17.33 4.62 -3.20
CA GLY A 137 -17.41 3.40 -2.40
C GLY A 137 -17.13 3.65 -0.92
N PHE A 138 -16.40 2.72 -0.30
CA PHE A 138 -16.27 2.51 1.15
C PHE A 138 -17.63 2.24 1.81
N GLY A 139 -17.80 1.06 2.40
CA GLY A 139 -19.03 0.67 3.09
C GLY A 139 -18.73 0.01 4.44
N ASP A 140 -19.72 -0.23 5.29
CA ASP A 140 -21.10 0.26 5.18
C ASP A 140 -21.26 1.51 6.05
N HIS A 141 -21.21 2.69 5.42
CA HIS A 141 -21.24 3.98 6.09
C HIS A 141 -22.20 4.92 5.35
N ILE A 142 -22.92 5.78 6.09
CA ILE A 142 -23.81 6.78 5.49
C ILE A 142 -22.98 7.94 4.93
N HIS A 143 -22.74 7.91 3.62
CA HIS A 143 -22.12 9.02 2.91
C HIS A 143 -23.18 10.04 2.46
N LYS A 144 -23.02 11.31 2.82
CA LYS A 144 -23.89 12.40 2.33
C LYS A 144 -23.77 12.64 0.81
N LYS A 145 -22.69 12.16 0.18
CA LYS A 145 -22.38 12.29 -1.24
C LYS A 145 -21.71 11.01 -1.73
N MET A 146 -21.99 10.60 -2.97
CA MET A 146 -21.37 9.43 -3.61
C MET A 146 -19.84 9.55 -3.74
N LYS A 147 -19.36 10.76 -4.06
CA LYS A 147 -17.93 11.05 -4.19
C LYS A 147 -17.33 11.36 -2.83
N VAL A 148 -16.31 10.60 -2.45
CA VAL A 148 -15.52 10.86 -1.24
C VAL A 148 -14.62 12.08 -1.47
N SER A 149 -14.61 12.99 -0.49
CA SER A 149 -13.71 14.13 -0.50
C SER A 149 -12.30 13.69 -0.09
N SER A 150 -11.36 13.67 -1.05
CA SER A 150 -9.95 13.37 -0.79
C SER A 150 -9.03 14.50 -1.27
N LYS A 151 -7.85 14.61 -0.65
CA LYS A 151 -6.81 15.57 -1.04
C LYS A 151 -5.76 14.98 -2.00
N GLY A 152 -6.10 13.90 -2.72
CA GLY A 152 -5.19 13.23 -3.68
C GLY A 152 -4.32 12.12 -3.08
N SER A 153 -4.51 11.79 -1.82
CA SER A 153 -3.94 10.62 -1.16
C SER A 153 -5.00 9.90 -0.33
N LEU A 154 -4.75 8.63 -0.06
CA LEU A 154 -5.58 7.77 0.79
C LEU A 154 -4.67 6.97 1.72
N CYS A 155 -5.06 6.86 2.99
CA CYS A 155 -4.40 5.99 3.96
C CYS A 155 -5.41 4.95 4.41
N VAL A 156 -5.08 3.68 4.23
CA VAL A 156 -5.88 2.55 4.71
C VAL A 156 -5.27 2.06 6.01
N ARG A 157 -6.10 1.95 7.05
CA ARG A 157 -5.74 1.43 8.36
C ARG A 157 -6.65 0.26 8.71
N MET A 158 -6.07 -0.84 9.16
CA MET A 158 -6.78 -1.98 9.73
C MET A 158 -6.23 -2.18 11.15
N SER A 159 -7.12 -2.21 12.13
CA SER A 159 -6.82 -2.40 13.55
C SER A 159 -7.60 -3.59 14.08
#